data_AF-A0A151NLH2-F1
#
_entry.id   AF-A0A151NLH2-F1
#
_cell.length_a   1.000
_cell.length_b   1.000
_cell.length_c   1.000
_cell.angle_alpha   90.00
_cell.angle_beta   90.00
_cell.angle_gamma   90.00
#
_symmetry.space_group_name_H-M   'P 1'
#
loop_
_entity.id
_entity.type
_entity.pdbx_description
1 polymer ?
#
loop_
_entity_poly.entity_id
_entity_poly.type
_entity_poly.pdbx_seq_one_letter_code
_entity_poly.pdbx_strand_id
1 'polypeptide(L)'
;MLHAPEPEPDHRIDMYVEATMDLNDLIMRHPMQPPEGREKNLALIVDKATNRYFPAYEKVLKDHGQDYLVGNQFSRADVQVLETILMMEEMKPDILAKYMSEQI
;
A
#
# COMPACT_ATOMS: atom_id res chain seq x y z
N MET A 1 5.48 23.80 21.74
CA MET A 1 4.71 23.27 20.59
C MET A 1 4.19 21.92 21.02
N LEU A 2 2.90 21.82 21.37
CA LEU A 2 2.30 20.57 21.83
C LEU A 2 2.01 19.72 20.59
N HIS A 3 2.78 18.63 20.40
CA HIS A 3 2.37 17.57 19.47
C HIS A 3 1.09 16.94 20.04
N ALA A 4 0.06 16.80 19.22
CA ALA A 4 -1.08 15.98 19.58
C ALA A 4 -0.59 14.55 19.89
N PRO A 5 -1.19 13.84 20.86
CA PRO A 5 -0.83 12.45 21.11
C PRO A 5 -1.06 11.64 19.83
N GLU A 6 -0.14 10.71 19.55
CA GLU A 6 -0.30 9.75 18.46
C GLU A 6 -1.62 8.98 18.65
N PRO A 7 -2.36 8.66 17.56
CA PRO A 7 -3.59 7.91 17.67
C PRO A 7 -3.33 6.54 18.32
N GLU A 8 -4.31 6.03 19.07
CA GLU A 8 -4.28 4.67 19.60
C GLU A 8 -4.06 3.62 18.50
N PRO A 9 -3.43 2.47 18.80
CA PRO A 9 -3.08 1.44 17.80
C PRO A 9 -4.25 1.03 16.89
N ASP A 10 -5.44 0.81 17.44
CA ASP A 10 -6.61 0.41 16.67
C ASP A 10 -7.01 1.46 15.62
N HIS A 11 -6.94 2.76 15.98
CA HIS A 11 -7.20 3.84 15.03
C HIS A 11 -6.16 3.89 13.92
N ARG A 12 -4.89 3.57 14.20
CA ARG A 12 -3.85 3.51 13.16
C ARG A 12 -4.07 2.32 12.21
N ILE A 13 -4.50 1.18 12.74
CA ILE A 13 -4.86 0.01 11.92
C ILE A 13 -6.00 0.38 10.97
N ASP A 14 -7.08 0.97 11.49
CA ASP A 14 -8.22 1.40 10.67
C ASP A 14 -7.78 2.41 9.61
N MET A 15 -6.98 3.41 9.97
CA MET A 15 -6.49 4.43 9.05
C MET A 15 -5.63 3.82 7.91
N TYR A 16 -4.75 2.85 8.21
CA TYR A 16 -3.98 2.17 7.17
C TYR A 16 -4.87 1.31 6.27
N VAL A 17 -5.85 0.60 6.83
CA VAL A 17 -6.79 -0.21 6.07
C VAL A 17 -7.62 0.66 5.13
N GLU A 18 -8.22 1.74 5.66
CA GLU A 18 -9.02 2.69 4.88
C GLU A 18 -8.20 3.37 3.78
N ALA A 19 -6.96 3.80 4.09
CA ALA A 19 -6.08 4.39 3.08
C ALA A 19 -5.84 3.42 1.92
N THR A 20 -5.73 2.12 2.20
CA THR A 20 -5.46 1.09 1.18
C THR A 20 -6.68 0.81 0.28
N MET A 21 -7.90 0.99 0.79
CA MET A 21 -9.14 0.73 0.05
C MET A 21 -9.24 1.53 -1.25
N ASP A 22 -8.77 2.77 -1.26
CA ASP A 22 -8.78 3.62 -2.47
C ASP A 22 -8.00 2.99 -3.65
N LEU A 23 -6.86 2.35 -3.36
CA LEU A 23 -6.07 1.66 -4.39
C LEU A 23 -6.75 0.35 -4.81
N ASN A 24 -7.24 -0.41 -3.82
CA ASN A 24 -7.91 -1.68 -4.06
C ASN A 24 -9.18 -1.53 -4.88
N ASP A 25 -9.94 -0.46 -4.67
CA ASP A 25 -11.11 -0.15 -5.49
C ASP A 25 -10.74 0.07 -6.96
N LEU A 26 -9.60 0.71 -7.24
CA LEU A 26 -9.14 0.91 -8.61
C LEU A 26 -8.68 -0.40 -9.26
N ILE A 27 -7.96 -1.23 -8.49
CA ILE A 27 -7.53 -2.58 -8.89
C ILE A 27 -8.76 -3.44 -9.22
N MET A 28 -9.72 -3.52 -8.31
CA MET A 28 -10.93 -4.35 -8.45
C MET A 28 -11.81 -3.94 -9.64
N ARG A 29 -11.82 -2.64 -9.98
CA ARG A 29 -12.55 -2.12 -11.14
C ARG A 29 -11.77 -2.23 -12.45
N HIS A 30 -10.48 -2.55 -12.41
CA HIS A 30 -9.64 -2.63 -13.60
C HIS A 30 -10.12 -3.66 -14.63
N PRO A 31 -10.54 -4.89 -14.26
CA PRO A 31 -11.03 -5.89 -15.22
C PRO A 31 -12.26 -5.41 -16.00
N MET A 32 -13.08 -4.53 -15.40
CA MET A 32 -14.31 -3.99 -15.98
C MET A 32 -14.06 -2.83 -16.96
N GLN A 33 -12.82 -2.34 -17.10
CA GLN A 33 -12.51 -1.26 -18.04
C GLN A 33 -12.66 -1.72 -19.50
N PRO A 34 -13.15 -0.83 -20.39
CA PRO A 34 -13.14 -1.11 -21.82
C PRO A 34 -11.69 -1.23 -22.34
N PRO A 35 -11.45 -1.97 -23.43
CA PRO A 35 -10.10 -2.20 -23.95
C PRO A 35 -9.29 -0.91 -24.18
N GLU A 36 -9.93 0.14 -24.68
CA GLU A 36 -9.29 1.42 -25.01
C GLU A 36 -8.81 2.18 -23.75
N GLY A 37 -9.45 1.95 -22.60
CA GLY A 37 -9.11 2.59 -21.34
C GLY A 37 -8.21 1.76 -20.44
N ARG A 38 -8.03 0.46 -20.75
CA ARG A 38 -7.39 -0.49 -19.83
C ARG A 38 -5.93 -0.16 -19.57
N GLU A 39 -5.16 0.17 -20.60
CA GLU A 39 -3.73 0.52 -20.45
C GLU A 39 -3.55 1.81 -19.64
N LYS A 40 -4.33 2.85 -19.94
CA LYS A 40 -4.31 4.11 -19.19
C LYS A 40 -4.70 3.91 -17.72
N ASN A 41 -5.69 3.05 -17.45
CA ASN A 41 -6.09 2.73 -16.09
C ASN A 41 -4.99 1.94 -15.36
N LEU A 42 -4.36 0.97 -16.01
CA LEU A 42 -3.21 0.26 -15.44
C LEU A 42 -2.08 1.23 -15.08
N ALA A 43 -1.73 2.15 -15.98
CA ALA A 43 -0.70 3.15 -15.72
C ALA A 43 -1.02 4.03 -14.50
N LEU A 44 -2.29 4.45 -14.33
CA LEU A 44 -2.74 5.20 -13.16
C LEU A 44 -2.63 4.39 -11.86
N ILE A 45 -3.01 3.11 -11.90
CA ILE A 45 -2.93 2.23 -10.74
C ILE A 45 -1.47 2.02 -10.33
N VAL A 46 -0.60 1.73 -11.30
CA VAL A 46 0.84 1.57 -11.07
C VAL A 46 1.47 2.85 -10.53
N ASP A 47 1.13 4.01 -11.09
CA ASP A 47 1.58 5.32 -10.59
C ASP A 47 1.18 5.53 -9.13
N LYS A 48 -0.10 5.32 -8.80
CA LYS A 48 -0.58 5.42 -7.42
C LYS A 48 0.13 4.45 -6.48
N ALA A 49 0.26 3.18 -6.86
CA ALA A 49 0.95 2.19 -6.04
C ALA A 49 2.40 2.60 -5.76
N THR A 50 3.15 2.97 -6.80
CA THR A 50 4.60 3.19 -6.73
C THR A 50 5.01 4.57 -6.24
N ASN A 51 4.15 5.59 -6.34
CA ASN A 51 4.46 6.96 -5.96
C ASN A 51 3.68 7.46 -4.74
N ARG A 52 2.62 6.76 -4.31
CA ARG A 52 1.82 7.16 -3.13
C ARG A 52 1.78 6.08 -2.05
N TYR A 53 1.33 4.87 -2.39
CA TYR A 53 1.01 3.86 -1.36
C TYR A 53 2.23 3.13 -0.85
N PHE A 54 3.01 2.48 -1.72
CA PHE A 54 4.19 1.72 -1.30
C PHE A 54 5.24 2.57 -0.57
N PRO A 55 5.60 3.79 -1.05
CA PRO A 55 6.51 4.65 -0.29
C PRO A 55 5.99 5.03 1.10
N ALA A 56 4.67 5.14 1.29
CA ALA A 56 4.09 5.46 2.58
C ALA A 56 4.26 4.31 3.59
N TYR A 57 3.97 3.07 3.20
CA TYR A 57 4.18 1.90 4.06
C TYR A 57 5.66 1.65 4.33
N GLU A 58 6.51 1.78 3.31
CA GLU A 58 7.96 1.68 3.47
C GLU A 58 8.48 2.73 4.46
N LYS A 59 8.01 3.98 4.36
CA LYS A 59 8.37 5.03 5.31
C LYS A 59 7.96 4.68 6.74
N VAL A 60 6.74 4.17 6.94
CA VAL A 60 6.28 3.74 8.27
C VAL A 60 7.23 2.68 8.85
N LEU A 61 7.51 1.63 8.09
CA LEU A 61 8.41 0.55 8.52
C LEU A 61 9.83 1.05 8.80
N LYS A 62 10.37 1.94 7.96
CA LYS A 62 11.70 2.54 8.14
C LYS A 62 11.75 3.49 9.35
N ASP A 63 10.71 4.29 9.58
CA ASP A 63 10.66 5.27 10.67
C ASP A 63 10.72 4.60 12.05
N HIS A 64 9.98 3.50 12.24
CA HIS A 64 9.96 2.79 13.51
C HIS A 64 10.91 1.59 13.58
N GLY A 65 11.40 1.07 12.44
CA GLY A 65 12.36 -0.02 12.37
C GLY A 65 11.85 -1.36 12.96
N GLN A 66 10.55 -1.64 12.79
CA GLN A 66 9.89 -2.84 13.30
C GLN A 66 9.33 -3.65 12.14
N ASP A 67 9.00 -4.91 12.42
CA ASP A 67 8.58 -5.87 11.39
C ASP A 67 7.13 -5.67 10.93
N TYR A 68 6.30 -5.02 11.75
CA TYR A 68 4.86 -4.83 11.51
C TYR A 68 4.49 -3.35 11.52
N LEU A 69 3.45 -2.99 10.76
CA LEU A 69 3.01 -1.60 10.57
C LEU A 69 2.54 -0.92 11.85
N VAL A 70 2.06 -1.70 12.83
CA VAL A 70 1.50 -1.14 14.07
C VAL A 70 1.96 -1.95 15.29
N GLY A 71 2.63 -1.28 16.23
CA GLY A 71 2.85 -1.82 17.59
C GLY A 71 3.72 -3.07 17.67
N ASN A 72 4.56 -3.31 16.64
CA ASN A 72 5.38 -4.52 16.50
C ASN A 72 4.58 -5.83 16.63
N GLN A 73 3.32 -5.83 16.18
CA GLN A 73 2.47 -7.00 16.17
C GLN A 73 1.71 -7.11 14.86
N PHE A 74 1.63 -8.33 14.32
CA PHE A 74 0.84 -8.60 13.13
C PHE A 74 -0.62 -8.19 13.31
N SER A 75 -1.15 -7.45 12.35
CA SER A 75 -2.45 -6.81 12.42
C SER A 75 -3.20 -6.87 11.09
N ARG A 76 -4.45 -6.39 11.08
CA ARG A 76 -5.25 -6.27 9.86
C ARG A 76 -4.62 -5.34 8.82
N ALA A 77 -3.83 -4.35 9.26
CA ALA A 77 -3.13 -3.45 8.35
C ALA A 77 -2.09 -4.21 7.51
N ASP A 78 -1.34 -5.13 8.13
CA ASP A 78 -0.32 -5.92 7.44
C ASP A 78 -0.96 -6.86 6.42
N VAL A 79 -2.08 -7.51 6.78
CA VAL A 79 -2.89 -8.33 5.86
C VAL A 79 -3.34 -7.52 4.65
N GLN A 80 -3.88 -6.32 4.89
CA GLN A 80 -4.43 -5.47 3.84
C GLN A 80 -3.36 -4.98 2.87
N VAL A 81 -2.18 -4.62 3.37
CA VAL A 81 -1.04 -4.21 2.55
C VAL A 81 -0.50 -5.39 1.74
N LEU A 82 -0.36 -6.57 2.35
CA LEU A 82 0.06 -7.78 1.64
C LEU A 82 -0.90 -8.16 0.50
N GLU A 83 -2.21 -8.15 0.77
CA GLU A 83 -3.23 -8.40 -0.27
C GLU A 83 -3.08 -7.44 -1.45
N THR A 84 -2.89 -6.16 -1.16
CA THR A 84 -2.69 -5.11 -2.17
C THR A 84 -1.44 -5.33 -3.00
N ILE A 85 -0.34 -5.73 -2.36
CA ILE A 85 0.92 -6.05 -3.03
C ILE A 85 0.71 -7.21 -4.01
N LEU A 86 0.08 -8.30 -3.55
CA LEU A 86 -0.16 -9.48 -4.39
C LEU A 86 -1.04 -9.14 -5.61
N MET A 87 -2.12 -8.40 -5.42
CA MET A 87 -2.96 -7.95 -6.54
C MET A 87 -2.18 -7.07 -7.52
N MET A 88 -1.27 -6.23 -7.03
CA MET A 88 -0.43 -5.41 -7.90
C MET A 88 0.62 -6.22 -8.66
N GLU A 89 1.20 -7.26 -8.05
CA GLU A 89 2.12 -8.17 -8.74
C GLU A 89 1.43 -8.96 -9.84
N GLU A 90 0.18 -9.38 -9.66
CA GLU A 90 -0.63 -10.01 -10.72
C GLU A 90 -0.83 -9.07 -11.93
N MET A 91 -0.91 -7.76 -11.69
CA MET A 91 -1.06 -6.75 -12.74
C MET A 91 0.27 -6.29 -13.36
N LYS A 92 1.35 -6.25 -12.56
CA LYS A 92 2.69 -5.78 -12.93
C LYS A 92 3.75 -6.55 -12.11
N PRO A 93 4.25 -7.69 -12.61
CA PRO A 93 5.07 -8.63 -11.83
C PRO A 93 6.37 -8.09 -11.22
N ASP A 94 6.93 -7.03 -11.81
CA ASP A 94 8.17 -6.36 -11.40
C ASP A 94 7.92 -5.08 -10.58
N ILE A 95 6.68 -4.83 -10.14
CA ILE A 95 6.33 -3.57 -9.45
C ILE A 95 7.12 -3.35 -8.15
N LEU A 96 7.51 -4.44 -7.48
CA LEU A 96 8.30 -4.39 -6.25
C LEU A 96 9.81 -4.40 -6.47
N ALA A 97 10.30 -4.57 -7.71
CA ALA A 97 11.72 -4.78 -7.98
C ALA A 97 12.61 -3.66 -7.39
N LYS A 98 12.13 -2.40 -7.43
CA LYS A 98 12.85 -1.24 -6.88
C LYS A 98 12.99 -1.27 -5.35
N TYR A 99 12.03 -1.86 -4.64
CA TYR A 99 12.03 -1.91 -3.17
C TYR A 99 12.87 -3.07 -2.62
N MET A 100 13.09 -4.11 -3.43
CA MET A 100 13.99 -5.22 -3.09
C MET A 100 15.46 -4.86 -3.34
N SER A 101 15.75 -4.03 -4.35
CA SER A 101 17.13 -3.59 -4.63
C SER A 101 17.71 -2.62 -3.60
N GLU A 102 16.87 -1.95 -2.81
CA GLU A 102 17.31 -1.02 -1.75
C GLU A 102 17.59 -1.70 -0.40
N GLN A 103 17.46 -3.03 -0.32
CA GLN A 103 17.71 -3.83 0.90
C GLN A 103 19.05 -4.60 0.87
N ILE A 104 19.94 -4.29 -0.08
CA ILE A 104 21.30 -4.85 -0.21
C ILE A 104 22.35 -3.76 0.03
#